data_AF-A0A2E5YCY0-F1
#
_entry.id   AF-A0A2E5YCY0-F1
#
_cell.length_a   1.000
_cell.length_b   1.000
_cell.length_c   1.000
_cell.angle_alpha   90.00
_cell.angle_beta   90.00
_cell.angle_gamma   90.00
#
_symmetry.space_group_name_H-M   'P 1'
#
loop_
_entity.id
_entity.type
_entity.pdbx_description
1 polymer ?
#
loop_
_entity_poly.entity_id
_entity_poly.type
_entity_poly.pdbx_seq_one_letter_code
_entity_poly.pdbx_strand_id
1 'polypeptide(L)'
;MGIISEHVGSRKRSKSNRITISRKSLLEEDIPTGDYRFNVLNHVLVPHHELVPIESEPEVLSPWGLTTDDEFGTGRLAKELLPKILITDPAIQAIKEMEEAENDELPAGWLANRVVKVVRYSRSAGQSLAYRLIVESA
;
A
#
# COMPACT_ATOMS: atom_id res chain seq x y z
N MET A 1 -15.73 1.35 -15.41
CA MET A 1 -14.34 0.90 -15.66
C MET A 1 -13.43 2.07 -15.35
N GLY A 2 -12.83 2.13 -14.16
CA GLY A 2 -11.90 3.21 -13.80
C GLY A 2 -10.54 2.93 -14.42
N ILE A 3 -10.25 3.60 -15.53
CA ILE A 3 -8.94 3.54 -16.20
C ILE A 3 -8.09 4.62 -15.54
N ILE A 4 -7.01 4.23 -14.87
CA ILE A 4 -6.07 5.17 -14.27
C ILE A 4 -5.18 5.66 -15.42
N SER A 5 -5.31 6.92 -15.80
CA SER A 5 -4.38 7.55 -16.74
C SER A 5 -3.01 7.66 -16.08
N GLU A 6 -1.95 7.35 -16.82
CA GLU A 6 -0.58 7.56 -16.36
C GLU A 6 -0.39 9.03 -15.95
N HIS A 7 -0.35 9.30 -14.64
CA HIS A 7 0.19 10.57 -14.17
C HIS A 7 1.65 10.56 -14.58
N VAL A 8 2.03 11.52 -15.43
CA VAL A 8 3.36 11.76 -15.98
C VAL A 8 4.43 11.71 -14.89
N GLY A 9 4.84 10.49 -14.58
CA GLY A 9 5.88 10.19 -13.62
C GLY A 9 7.18 10.69 -14.18
N SER A 10 7.51 11.94 -13.85
CA SER A 10 8.81 12.57 -14.04
C SER A 10 9.31 12.50 -15.48
N ARG A 11 9.26 13.63 -16.21
CA ARG A 11 10.10 13.83 -17.40
C ARG A 11 11.56 13.63 -16.99
N LYS A 12 12.04 12.38 -16.97
CA LYS A 12 13.44 12.04 -16.74
C LYS A 12 14.19 12.57 -17.95
N ARG A 13 14.68 13.80 -17.84
CA ARG A 13 15.72 14.34 -18.72
C ARG A 13 16.77 13.24 -18.85
N SER A 14 16.95 12.74 -20.06
CA SER A 14 18.08 11.89 -20.43
C SER A 14 19.36 12.58 -19.98
N LYS A 15 19.92 12.15 -18.84
CA LYS A 15 21.28 12.50 -18.45
C LYS A 15 22.17 11.45 -19.10
N SER A 16 22.76 11.84 -20.23
CA SER A 16 23.94 11.22 -20.80
C SER A 16 25.02 11.12 -19.73
N ASN A 17 25.14 9.98 -19.06
CA ASN A 17 26.31 9.61 -18.27
C ASN A 17 26.46 8.09 -18.29
N ARG A 18 27.72 7.65 -18.32
CA ARG A 18 28.17 6.26 -18.46
C ARG A 18 27.40 5.32 -17.54
N ILE A 19 26.52 4.51 -18.13
CA ILE A 19 25.62 3.59 -17.42
C ILE A 19 26.43 2.38 -16.96
N THR A 20 26.79 2.32 -15.68
CA THR A 20 27.03 1.03 -15.03
C THR A 20 25.67 0.35 -14.90
N ILE A 21 25.38 -0.60 -15.79
CA ILE A 21 24.09 -1.29 -15.83
C ILE A 21 23.92 -2.07 -14.52
N SER A 22 23.17 -1.50 -13.60
CA SER A 22 22.77 -2.20 -12.39
C SER A 22 21.72 -3.25 -12.76
N ARG A 23 21.74 -4.41 -12.08
CA ARG A 23 20.75 -5.49 -12.31
C ARG A 23 19.30 -4.99 -12.19
N LYS A 24 19.07 -3.97 -11.35
CA LYS A 24 17.77 -3.33 -11.16
C LYS A 24 17.30 -2.58 -12.42
N SER A 25 18.21 -1.92 -13.13
CA SER A 25 17.90 -1.17 -14.36
C SER A 25 17.48 -2.10 -15.51
N LEU A 26 18.10 -3.28 -15.63
CA LEU A 26 17.71 -4.28 -16.64
C LEU A 26 16.31 -4.85 -16.42
N LEU A 27 15.89 -4.97 -15.16
CA LEU A 27 14.55 -5.47 -14.80
C LEU A 27 13.46 -4.41 -15.02
N GLU A 28 13.82 -3.13 -14.91
CA GLU A 28 12.91 -2.00 -15.21
C GLU A 28 12.72 -1.80 -16.72
N GLU A 29 13.71 -2.16 -17.55
CA GLU A 29 13.63 -2.07 -19.03
C GLU A 29 12.67 -3.09 -19.66
N ASP A 30 12.38 -4.19 -18.98
CA ASP A 30 11.56 -5.30 -19.50
C ASP A 30 10.06 -5.16 -19.14
N ILE A 31 9.67 -4.07 -18.46
CA ILE A 31 8.27 -3.79 -18.12
C ILE A 31 7.62 -3.11 -19.35
N PRO A 32 6.60 -3.71 -19.97
CA PRO A 32 5.94 -3.10 -21.12
C PRO A 32 5.27 -1.78 -20.72
N THR A 33 5.79 -0.67 -21.23
CA THR A 33 5.21 0.66 -21.06
C THR A 33 4.04 0.83 -22.03
N GLY A 34 2.87 0.31 -21.67
CA GLY A 34 1.62 0.61 -22.38
C GLY A 34 1.02 1.94 -21.92
N ASP A 35 0.32 2.66 -22.81
CA ASP A 35 -0.39 3.91 -22.49
C ASP A 35 -1.49 3.74 -21.42
N TYR A 36 -1.91 2.50 -21.16
CA TYR A 36 -2.96 2.14 -20.20
C TYR A 36 -2.45 1.07 -19.24
N ARG A 37 -2.47 1.37 -17.94
CA ARG A 37 -2.21 0.39 -16.88
C ARG A 37 -3.50 -0.22 -16.38
N PHE A 38 -3.51 -1.54 -16.23
CA PHE A 38 -4.62 -2.25 -15.62
C PHE A 38 -4.61 -2.01 -14.10
N ASN A 39 -5.73 -1.53 -13.56
CA ASN A 39 -5.88 -1.41 -12.11
C ASN A 39 -6.05 -2.80 -11.48
N VAL A 40 -5.03 -3.21 -10.73
CA VAL A 40 -4.94 -4.51 -10.04
C VAL A 40 -6.12 -4.77 -9.10
N LEU A 41 -6.68 -3.72 -8.50
CA LEU A 41 -7.83 -3.82 -7.59
C LEU A 41 -9.12 -4.32 -8.29
N ASN A 42 -9.20 -4.24 -9.61
CA ASN A 42 -10.33 -4.75 -10.39
C ASN A 42 -10.22 -6.25 -10.70
N HIS A 43 -9.12 -6.90 -10.33
CA HIS A 43 -8.91 -8.31 -10.64
C HIS A 43 -9.70 -9.23 -9.69
N VAL A 44 -10.34 -10.27 -10.22
CA VAL A 44 -11.19 -11.21 -9.44
C VAL A 44 -10.46 -11.91 -8.29
N LEU A 45 -9.16 -12.15 -8.43
CA LEU A 45 -8.34 -12.78 -7.38
C LEU A 45 -7.89 -11.81 -6.29
N VAL A 46 -7.92 -10.50 -6.57
CA VAL A 46 -7.42 -9.49 -5.64
C VAL A 46 -8.59 -9.11 -4.72
N PRO A 47 -8.46 -9.34 -3.39
CA PRO A 47 -9.49 -8.92 -2.46
C PRO A 47 -9.56 -7.39 -2.38
N HIS A 48 -10.65 -6.87 -1.82
CA HIS A 48 -10.80 -5.44 -1.64
C HIS A 48 -9.90 -4.95 -0.49
N HIS A 49 -9.13 -3.89 -0.74
CA HIS A 49 -8.20 -3.29 0.21
C HIS A 49 -8.68 -1.87 0.52
N GLU A 50 -8.76 -1.54 1.80
CA GLU A 50 -9.24 -0.25 2.31
C GLU A 50 -8.25 0.27 3.37
N LEU A 51 -7.89 1.56 3.31
CA LEU A 51 -7.08 2.18 4.35
C LEU A 51 -7.93 2.47 5.58
N VAL A 52 -7.47 2.04 6.75
CA VAL A 52 -8.13 2.38 8.01
C VAL A 52 -7.74 3.82 8.39
N PRO A 53 -8.71 4.70 8.71
CA PRO A 53 -8.41 6.03 9.24
C PRO A 53 -7.61 5.93 10.54
N ILE A 54 -6.58 6.77 10.70
CA ILE A 54 -5.64 6.71 11.84
C ILE A 54 -6.38 6.81 13.19
N GLU A 55 -7.41 7.65 13.25
CA GLU A 55 -8.24 7.85 14.45
C GLU A 55 -9.05 6.61 14.83
N SER A 56 -9.47 5.82 13.84
CA SER A 56 -10.29 4.62 14.03
C SER A 56 -9.47 3.33 14.19
N GLU A 57 -8.16 3.37 13.94
CA GLU A 57 -7.28 2.21 14.11
C GLU A 57 -7.37 1.54 15.50
N PRO A 58 -7.33 2.26 16.64
CA PRO A 58 -7.40 1.62 17.95
C PRO A 58 -8.75 0.93 18.22
N GLU A 59 -9.85 1.53 17.75
CA GLU A 59 -11.19 0.96 17.93
C GLU A 59 -11.37 -0.30 17.10
N VAL A 60 -10.98 -0.23 15.82
CA VAL A 60 -11.07 -1.34 14.88
C VAL A 60 -10.21 -2.50 15.35
N LEU A 61 -9.01 -2.24 15.86
CA LEU A 61 -8.08 -3.27 16.30
C LEU A 61 -8.29 -3.75 17.75
N SER A 62 -9.24 -3.17 18.47
CA SER A 62 -9.57 -3.55 19.86
C SER A 62 -9.84 -5.06 20.07
N PRO A 63 -10.48 -5.81 19.15
CA PRO A 63 -10.76 -7.23 19.38
C PRO A 63 -9.51 -8.11 19.45
N TRP A 64 -8.38 -7.65 18.90
CA TRP A 64 -7.13 -8.39 18.91
C TRP A 64 -6.25 -8.11 20.14
N GLY A 65 -6.66 -7.18 21.02
CA GLY A 65 -5.92 -6.88 22.25
C GLY A 65 -4.50 -6.38 21.99
N LEU A 66 -4.30 -5.59 20.93
CA LEU A 66 -2.98 -5.08 20.52
C LEU A 66 -2.50 -3.86 21.31
N THR A 67 -3.15 -3.52 22.42
CA THR A 67 -2.74 -2.41 23.27
C THR A 67 -1.65 -2.90 24.23
N THR A 68 -0.46 -2.32 24.14
CA THR A 68 0.64 -2.57 25.08
C THR A 68 0.89 -1.32 25.92
N ASP A 69 1.26 -1.51 27.17
CA ASP A 69 1.77 -0.42 27.99
C ASP A 69 3.20 -0.10 27.57
N ASP A 70 3.48 1.18 27.32
CA ASP A 70 4.85 1.66 27.13
C ASP A 70 5.57 1.80 28.47
N GLU A 71 6.89 2.05 28.46
CA GLU A 71 7.69 2.24 29.69
C GLU A 71 7.18 3.39 30.58
N PHE A 72 6.39 4.31 30.00
CA PHE A 72 5.76 5.45 30.67
C PHE A 72 4.28 5.23 31.04
N GLY A 73 3.72 4.03 30.82
CA GLY A 73 2.32 3.71 31.11
C GLY A 73 1.30 4.36 30.15
N THR A 74 1.77 4.98 29.06
CA THR A 74 0.91 5.42 27.96
C THR A 74 0.62 4.24 27.04
N GLY A 75 -0.65 3.83 26.98
CA GLY A 75 -1.08 2.73 26.10
C GLY A 75 -0.76 3.00 24.64
N ARG A 76 0.08 2.15 24.04
CA ARG A 76 0.47 2.20 22.64
C ARG A 76 -0.19 1.04 21.89
N LEU A 77 -0.62 1.30 20.65
CA LEU A 77 -1.08 0.25 19.76
C LEU A 77 0.13 -0.47 19.13
N ALA A 78 0.30 -1.75 19.43
CA ALA A 78 1.37 -2.62 18.95
C ALA A 78 1.11 -3.08 17.50
N LYS A 79 1.10 -2.11 16.57
CA LYS A 79 0.83 -2.36 15.13
C LYS A 79 1.84 -3.32 14.51
N GLU A 80 3.06 -3.36 15.04
CA GLU A 80 4.16 -4.23 14.59
C GLU A 80 3.85 -5.74 14.67
N LEU A 81 2.86 -6.14 15.48
CA LEU A 81 2.42 -7.53 15.59
C LEU A 81 1.49 -7.95 14.43
N LEU A 82 0.97 -6.99 13.67
CA LEU A 82 0.13 -7.29 12.52
C LEU A 82 0.94 -7.91 11.36
N PRO A 83 0.32 -8.80 10.56
CA PRO A 83 0.96 -9.30 9.35
C PRO A 83 1.41 -8.15 8.43
N LYS A 84 2.67 -8.19 8.00
CA LYS A 84 3.27 -7.11 7.21
C LYS A 84 2.88 -7.21 5.73
N ILE A 85 2.74 -6.07 5.07
CA ILE A 85 2.63 -5.92 3.61
C ILE A 85 3.62 -4.85 3.15
N LEU A 86 4.32 -5.11 2.05
CA LEU A 86 5.32 -4.17 1.54
C LEU A 86 4.65 -2.99 0.85
N ILE A 87 5.23 -1.80 0.99
CA ILE A 87 4.79 -0.62 0.26
C ILE A 87 4.85 -0.83 -1.25
N THR A 88 5.79 -1.66 -1.73
CA THR A 88 5.95 -1.99 -3.16
C THR A 88 4.91 -2.99 -3.68
N ASP A 89 3.96 -3.44 -2.87
CA ASP A 89 2.88 -4.32 -3.31
C ASP A 89 1.98 -3.59 -4.33
N PRO A 90 1.60 -4.23 -5.46
CA PRO A 90 0.80 -3.59 -6.50
C PRO A 90 -0.56 -3.07 -6.04
N ALA A 91 -1.22 -3.71 -5.07
CA ALA A 91 -2.50 -3.24 -4.54
C ALA A 91 -2.33 -1.97 -3.71
N ILE A 92 -1.24 -1.89 -2.94
CA ILE A 92 -0.90 -0.72 -2.14
C ILE A 92 -0.46 0.46 -3.01
N GLN A 93 0.31 0.19 -4.07
CA GLN A 93 0.66 1.21 -5.07
C GLN A 93 -0.58 1.76 -5.78
N ALA A 94 -1.53 0.89 -6.17
CA ALA A 94 -2.77 1.35 -6.78
C ALA A 94 -3.60 2.26 -5.85
N ILE A 95 -3.70 1.92 -4.56
CA ILE A 95 -4.37 2.79 -3.56
C ILE A 95 -3.64 4.12 -3.43
N LYS A 96 -2.30 4.08 -3.34
CA LYS A 96 -1.47 5.28 -3.24
C LYS A 96 -1.71 6.21 -4.44
N GLU A 97 -1.67 5.68 -5.65
CA GLU A 97 -1.90 6.45 -6.88
C GLU A 97 -3.31 7.06 -6.93
N MET A 98 -4.32 6.33 -6.45
CA MET A 98 -5.69 6.84 -6.36
C MET A 98 -5.81 7.99 -5.36
N GLU A 99 -5.24 7.86 -4.17
CA GLU A 99 -5.28 8.91 -3.15
C GLU A 99 -4.47 10.16 -3.55
N GLU A 100 -3.30 9.97 -4.14
CA GLU A 100 -2.46 11.08 -4.65
C GLU A 100 -3.11 11.80 -5.84
N ALA A 101 -3.95 11.11 -6.62
CA ALA A 101 -4.73 11.75 -7.69
C ALA A 101 -5.87 12.62 -7.14
N GLU A 102 -6.40 12.29 -5.96
CA GLU A 102 -7.45 13.08 -5.28
C GLU A 102 -6.86 14.21 -4.43
N ASN A 103 -5.67 14.01 -3.84
CA ASN A 103 -5.02 14.95 -2.94
C ASN A 103 -3.52 15.11 -3.26
N ASP A 104 -3.16 16.26 -3.81
CA ASP A 104 -1.79 16.60 -4.25
C ASP A 104 -0.87 17.06 -3.10
N GLU A 105 -1.42 17.23 -1.87
CA GLU A 105 -0.70 17.81 -0.72
C GLU A 105 -0.22 16.77 0.31
N LEU A 106 -0.24 15.48 -0.04
CA LEU A 106 0.14 14.42 0.90
C LEU A 106 1.66 14.46 1.22
N PRO A 107 2.06 14.35 2.50
CA PRO A 107 3.47 14.38 2.88
C PRO A 107 4.21 13.13 2.39
N ALA A 108 5.52 13.25 2.16
CA ALA A 108 6.35 12.11 1.77
C ALA A 108 6.29 11.00 2.84
N GLY A 109 6.02 9.77 2.40
CA GLY A 109 5.96 8.60 3.29
C GLY A 109 4.68 8.49 4.13
N TRP A 110 3.61 9.22 3.80
CA TRP A 110 2.33 9.20 4.53
C TRP A 110 1.71 7.80 4.70
N LEU A 111 2.06 6.87 3.83
CA LEU A 111 1.53 5.51 3.80
C LEU A 111 2.28 4.54 4.73
N ALA A 112 3.48 4.91 5.20
CA ALA A 112 4.26 4.08 6.09
C ALA A 112 3.58 3.94 7.46
N ASN A 113 3.66 2.75 8.06
CA ASN A 113 3.05 2.42 9.36
C ASN A 113 1.51 2.56 9.43
N ARG A 114 0.84 2.65 8.28
CA ARG A 114 -0.62 2.61 8.21
C ARG A 114 -1.15 1.18 8.17
N VAL A 115 -2.40 1.02 8.61
CA VAL A 115 -3.09 -0.26 8.60
C VAL A 115 -4.03 -0.36 7.41
N VAL A 116 -3.94 -1.48 6.70
CA VAL A 116 -4.83 -1.83 5.60
C VAL A 116 -5.78 -2.92 6.05
N LYS A 117 -7.06 -2.70 5.81
CA LYS A 117 -8.13 -3.66 5.97
C LYS A 117 -8.32 -4.41 4.65
N VAL A 118 -8.22 -5.73 4.71
CA VAL A 118 -8.41 -6.63 3.59
C VAL A 118 -9.73 -7.35 3.75
N VAL A 119 -10.63 -7.12 2.80
CA VAL A 119 -11.96 -7.71 2.73
C VAL A 119 -11.97 -8.76 1.64
N ARG A 120 -12.11 -10.04 2.04
CA ARG A 120 -12.17 -11.17 1.10
C ARG A 120 -13.47 -11.93 1.22
N TYR A 121 -13.93 -12.47 0.09
CA TYR A 121 -15.03 -13.42 0.08
C TYR A 121 -14.60 -14.72 0.77
N SER A 122 -15.45 -15.24 1.65
CA SER A 122 -15.26 -16.52 2.33
C SER A 122 -16.45 -17.42 2.08
N ARG A 123 -16.21 -18.67 1.65
CA ARG A 123 -17.30 -19.62 1.38
C ARG A 123 -18.09 -20.01 2.64
N SER A 124 -17.44 -20.03 3.80
CA SER A 124 -18.07 -20.43 5.08
C SER A 124 -18.68 -19.25 5.82
N ALA A 125 -17.97 -18.13 5.89
CA ALA A 125 -18.37 -16.95 6.67
C ALA A 125 -19.07 -15.87 5.83
N GLY A 126 -19.19 -16.05 4.50
CA GLY A 126 -19.59 -15.01 3.54
C GLY A 126 -18.45 -14.00 3.28
N GLN A 127 -17.93 -13.39 4.35
CA GLN A 127 -16.87 -12.38 4.30
C GLN A 127 -15.84 -12.65 5.40
N SER A 128 -14.57 -12.42 5.09
CA SER A 128 -13.47 -12.49 6.05
C SER A 128 -12.72 -11.17 6.01
N LEU A 129 -12.52 -10.60 7.21
CA LEU A 129 -11.78 -9.37 7.42
C LEU A 129 -10.38 -9.73 7.95
N ALA A 130 -9.35 -9.08 7.44
CA ALA A 130 -8.00 -9.17 7.93
C ALA A 130 -7.35 -7.79 7.95
N TYR A 131 -6.37 -7.57 8.82
CA TYR A 131 -5.63 -6.32 8.94
C TYR A 131 -4.15 -6.57 8.71
N ARG A 132 -3.50 -5.66 7.99
CA ARG A 132 -2.06 -5.75 7.67
C ARG A 132 -1.38 -4.41 7.88
N LEU A 133 -0.14 -4.44 8.35
CA LEU A 133 0.71 -3.25 8.52
C LEU A 133 1.54 -3.00 7.26
N ILE A 134 1.49 -1.78 6.73
CA ILE A 134 2.35 -1.37 5.62
C ILE A 134 3.78 -1.09 6.12
N VAL A 135 4.76 -1.75 5.51
CA VAL A 135 6.19 -1.59 5.80
C VAL A 135 6.99 -1.24 4.54
N GLU A 136 8.04 -0.44 4.68
CA GLU A 136 8.90 -0.05 3.56
C GLU A 136 9.96 -1.12 3.22
N SER A 137 10.41 -1.86 4.24
CA SER A 137 11.34 -2.99 4.10
C SER A 137 10.88 -4.18 4.94
N ALA A 138 11.21 -5.38 4.45
CA ALA A 138 10.93 -6.65 5.12
C ALA A 138 11.83 -6.89 6.33
#